data_AF-A0A1F9TRW6-F1
#
_entry.id   AF-A0A1F9TRW6-F1
#
_cell.length_a   1.000
_cell.length_b   1.000
_cell.length_c   1.000
_cell.angle_alpha   90.00
_cell.angle_beta   90.00
_cell.angle_gamma   90.00
#
_symmetry.space_group_name_H-M   'P 1'
#
loop_
_entity.id
_entity.type
_entity.pdbx_description
1 polymer ?
#
loop_
_entity_poly.entity_id
_entity_poly.type
_entity_poly.pdbx_seq_one_letter_code
_entity_poly.pdbx_strand_id
1 'polypeptide(L)' 'MLSSVLKSKRARQVNIQIMRAFVRLRQLLNTHKDLARKLEALEKKYDAQFKSVFDAIKALMEPPPDTAPDPKPIRGFKP' A
#
# COMPACT_ATOMS: atom_id res chain seq x y z
N MET A 1 1.19 -6.54 -2.55
CA MET A 1 -0.24 -6.22 -2.27
C MET A 1 -0.44 -4.86 -1.57
N LEU A 2 -1.15 -3.94 -2.24
CA LEU A 2 -1.43 -2.54 -1.84
C LEU A 2 -2.25 -2.38 -0.55
N SER A 3 -3.06 -3.39 -0.23
CA SER A 3 -3.93 -3.42 0.95
C SER A 3 -3.18 -3.63 2.27
N SER A 4 -1.89 -3.98 2.24
CA SER A 4 -1.07 -4.12 3.45
C SER A 4 -0.64 -2.77 4.02
N VAL A 5 -0.46 -1.77 3.16
CA VAL A 5 -0.13 -0.38 3.54
C VAL A 5 -1.39 0.43 3.81
N LEU A 6 -2.36 0.33 2.90
CA LEU A 6 -3.60 1.09 2.99
C LEU A 6 -4.72 0.22 3.57
N LYS A 7 -5.07 0.45 4.85
CA LYS A 7 -6.11 -0.32 5.57
C LYS A 7 -7.55 0.09 5.23
N SER A 8 -7.75 1.02 4.30
CA SER A 8 -9.09 1.51 3.94
C SER A 8 -9.89 0.46 3.16
N LYS A 9 -11.22 0.48 3.32
CA LYS A 9 -12.14 -0.40 2.57
C LYS A 9 -11.93 -0.26 1.05
N ARG A 10 -11.74 0.97 0.57
CA ARG A 10 -11.46 1.28 -0.84
C ARG A 10 -10.15 0.65 -1.32
N ALA A 11 -9.06 0.75 -0.55
CA ALA A 11 -7.77 0.18 -0.94
C ALA A 11 -7.80 -1.35 -1.03
N ARG A 12 -8.50 -2.02 -0.11
CA ARG A 12 -8.74 -3.47 -0.20
C ARG A 12 -9.49 -3.85 -1.47
N GLN A 13 -10.55 -3.09 -1.80
CA GLN A 13 -11.35 -3.36 -2.99
C GLN A 13 -10.55 -3.17 -4.29
N VAL A 14 -9.75 -2.10 -4.38
CA VAL A 14 -8.88 -1.85 -5.54
C VAL A 14 -7.84 -2.96 -5.69
N ASN A 15 -7.21 -3.39 -4.60
CA ASN A 15 -6.24 -4.49 -4.63
C ASN A 15 -6.85 -5.81 -5.14
N ILE A 16 -8.09 -6.13 -4.74
CA ILE A 16 -8.82 -7.29 -5.26
C ILE A 16 -9.10 -7.16 -6.76
N GLN A 17 -9.45 -5.96 -7.24
CA GLN A 17 -9.70 -5.73 -8.67
C GLN A 17 -8.43 -5.87 -9.51
N ILE A 18 -7.29 -5.40 -9.00
CA ILE A 18 -5.97 -5.57 -9.64
C ILE A 18 -5.68 -7.07 -9.85
N MET A 19 -5.82 -7.87 -8.79
CA MET A 19 -5.58 -9.33 -8.86
C MET A 19 -6.55 -10.01 -9.83
N ARG A 20 -7.83 -9.63 -9.85
CA ARG A 20 -8.82 -10.16 -10.80
C ARG A 20 -8.47 -9.85 -12.26
N ALA A 21 -7.92 -8.67 -12.53
CA ALA A 21 -7.48 -8.30 -13.88
C ALA A 21 -6.33 -9.19 -14.35
N PHE A 22 -5.32 -9.43 -13.50
CA PHE A 22 -4.20 -10.33 -13.81
C PHE A 22 -4.64 -11.78 -14.03
N VAL A 23 -5.57 -12.30 -13.20
CA VAL A 23 -6.12 -13.66 -13.38
C VAL A 23 -6.89 -13.78 -14.70
N ARG A 24 -7.70 -12.79 -15.06
CA ARG A 24 -8.42 -12.77 -16.35
C ARG A 24 -7.44 -12.69 -17.53
N LEU A 25 -6.41 -11.87 -17.41
CA LEU A 25 -5.34 -11.79 -18.41
C LEU A 25 -4.65 -13.15 -18.58
N ARG A 26 -4.36 -13.87 -17.48
CA ARG A 26 -3.80 -15.22 -17.52
C ARG A 26 -4.74 -16.21 -18.21
N GLN A 27 -6.03 -16.17 -17.91
CA GLN A 27 -7.03 -17.04 -18.55
C GLN A 27 -7.08 -16.83 -20.06
N LEU A 28 -7.02 -15.58 -20.53
CA LEU A 28 -6.98 -15.25 -21.95
C LEU A 28 -5.70 -15.74 -22.65
N LEU A 29 -4.58 -15.76 -21.93
CA LEU A 29 -3.26 -16.11 -22.46
C LEU A 29 -2.87 -17.58 -22.25
N ASN A 30 -3.70 -18.36 -21.58
CA ASN A 30 -3.40 -19.76 -21.21
C ASN A 30 -3.36 -20.72 -22.41
N THR A 31 -3.68 -20.25 -23.61
CA THR A 31 -3.39 -20.91 -24.89
C THR A 31 -1.88 -20.99 -25.19
N HIS A 32 -1.04 -20.17 -24.53
CA HIS A 32 0.42 -20.15 -24.71
C HIS A 32 1.13 -20.35 -23.36
N LYS A 33 1.56 -21.59 -23.09
CA LYS A 33 2.23 -22.00 -21.82
C LYS A 33 3.45 -21.14 -21.44
N ASP A 34 4.22 -20.69 -22.42
CA ASP A 34 5.40 -19.84 -22.17
C ASP A 34 5.03 -18.42 -21.74
N LEU A 35 3.90 -17.91 -22.23
CA LEU A 35 3.41 -16.59 -21.88
C LEU A 35 2.88 -16.57 -20.44
N ALA A 36 2.20 -17.65 -20.03
CA ALA A 36 1.77 -17.86 -18.65
C ALA A 36 2.95 -17.87 -17.67
N ARG A 37 4.05 -18.57 -18.01
CA ARG A 37 5.28 -18.61 -17.19
C ARG A 37 5.93 -17.23 -17.05
N LYS A 38 5.99 -16.44 -18.12
CA LYS A 38 6.53 -15.06 -18.07
C LYS A 38 5.67 -14.15 -17.20
N LEU A 39 4.35 -14.32 -17.23
CA LEU A 39 3.41 -13.55 -16.41
C LEU A 39 3.53 -13.87 -14.92
N GLU A 40 3.68 -15.15 -14.58
CA GLU A 40 3.89 -15.61 -13.20
C GLU A 40 5.21 -15.09 -12.62
N ALA A 41 6.28 -15.07 -13.43
CA ALA A 41 7.55 -14.47 -13.07
C ALA A 41 7.45 -12.94 -12.88
N LEU A 42 6.68 -12.26 -13.73
CA LEU A 42 6.42 -10.83 -13.60
C LEU A 42 5.61 -10.52 -12.34
N GLU A 43 4.51 -11.23 -12.07
CA GLU A 43 3.74 -11.07 -10.82
C GLU A 43 4.63 -11.18 -9.59
N LYS A 44 5.46 -12.22 -9.53
CA LYS A 44 6.38 -12.46 -8.41
C LYS A 44 7.43 -11.36 -8.27
N LYS A 45 7.95 -10.85 -9.40
CA LYS A 45 8.93 -9.75 -9.42
C LYS A 45 8.31 -8.43 -8.94
N TYR A 46 7.10 -8.12 -9.39
CA TYR A 46 6.42 -6.88 -9.01
C TYR A 46 6.02 -6.89 -7.54
N ASP A 47 5.48 -7.99 -7.01
CA ASP A 47 5.13 -8.07 -5.58
C ASP A 47 6.34 -7.82 -4.66
N ALA A 48 7.54 -8.24 -5.07
CA ALA A 48 8.79 -7.95 -4.35
C ALA A 48 9.25 -6.49 -4.50
N GLN A 49 9.12 -5.90 -5.69
CA GLN A 49 9.60 -4.55 -5.99
C GLN A 49 8.70 -3.43 -5.42
N PHE A 50 7.41 -3.70 -5.19
CA PHE A 50 6.50 -2.69 -4.64
C PHE A 50 6.66 -2.45 -3.14
N LYS A 51 7.47 -3.25 -2.42
CA LYS A 51 7.72 -3.08 -0.98
C LYS A 51 8.29 -1.70 -0.62
N SER A 52 9.23 -1.18 -1.42
CA SER A 52 9.80 0.16 -1.18
C SER A 52 8.79 1.29 -1.42
N VAL A 53 7.94 1.15 -2.43
CA VAL A 53 6.84 2.09 -2.72
C VAL A 53 5.82 2.08 -1.58
N PHE A 54 5.57 0.90 -1.01
CA PHE A 54 4.73 0.72 0.16
C PHE A 54 5.25 1.43 1.40
N ASP A 55 6.53 1.25 1.70
CA ASP A 55 7.18 1.89 2.84
C ASP A 55 7.18 3.42 2.68
N ALA A 56 7.40 3.93 1.47
CA ALA A 56 7.34 5.37 1.17
C ALA A 56 5.94 5.97 1.37
N ILE A 57 4.88 5.31 0.87
CA ILE A 57 3.49 5.78 1.09
C ILE A 57 3.13 5.75 2.58
N LYS A 58 3.61 4.74 3.32
CA LYS A 58 3.40 4.65 4.76
C LYS A 58 4.04 5.83 5.50
N ALA A 59 5.29 6.16 5.17
CA ALA A 59 5.99 7.32 5.74
C ALA A 59 5.27 8.64 5.46
N LEU A 60 4.64 8.79 4.29
CA LEU A 60 3.86 9.98 3.93
C LEU A 60 2.49 10.06 4.64
N MET A 61 2.00 8.93 5.17
CA MET A 61 0.74 8.85 5.92
C MET A 61 0.93 8.89 7.44
N GLU A 62 2.17 8.91 7.92
CA GLU A 62 2.44 9.13 9.34
C GLU A 62 1.98 10.55 9.70
N PRO A 63 1.14 10.72 10.73
CA PRO A 63 0.76 12.05 11.19
C PRO A 63 2.03 12.81 11.56
N PRO A 64 2.11 14.13 11.29
CA PRO A 64 3.25 14.93 11.71
C PRO A 64 3.48 14.71 13.21
N PRO A 65 4.75 14.61 13.66
CA PRO A 65 5.04 14.43 15.07
C PRO A 65 4.33 15.52 15.86
N ASP A 66 3.59 15.13 16.91
CA ASP A 66 2.99 16.04 17.88
C ASP A 66 4.10 16.86 18.55
N THR A 67 4.56 17.91 17.89
CA THR A 67 5.34 19.00 18.47
C THR A 67 4.45 20.23 18.60
N ALA A 68 3.22 20.03 19.06
CA ALA A 68 2.54 21.09 19.80
C ALA A 68 3.08 20.98 21.23
N PRO A 69 3.93 21.92 21.71
CA PRO A 69 4.29 21.92 23.11
C PRO A 69 3.01 22.13 23.91
N ASP A 70 2.75 21.26 24.88
CA ASP A 70 1.65 21.43 25.83
C ASP A 70 1.60 22.89 26.29
N PRO A 71 0.43 23.57 26.24
CA PRO A 71 0.32 24.93 26.73
C PRO A 71 0.61 24.90 28.23
N LYS A 72 1.83 25.30 28.60
CA LYS A 72 2.27 25.39 29.99
C LYS A 72 1.24 26.23 30.75
N PRO A 73 0.65 25.72 31.85
CA PRO A 73 -0.32 26.49 32.60
C PRO A 73 0.37 27.75 33.14
N ILE A 74 -0.14 28.92 32.73
CA ILE A 74 0.30 30.21 33.26
C ILE A 74 -0.09 30.21 34.74
N ARG A 75 0.90 29.98 35.62
CA ARG A 75 0.71 30.00 37.07
C ARG A 75 0.36 31.43 37.47
N GLY A 76 -0.92 31.66 37.75
CA GLY A 76 -1.45 32.95 38.17
C GLY A 76 -0.68 33.52 39.36
N PHE A 77 -0.37 34.81 39.27
CA PHE A 77 0.19 35.62 40.34
C PHE A 77 -0.84 35.68 41.48
N LYS A 78 -0.48 35.24 42.69
CA LYS A 78 -1.28 35.47 43.90
C LYS A 78 -0.83 36.80 44.52
N PRO A 79 -1.77 37.68 44.93
CA PRO A 79 -1.44 38.89 45.67
C PRO A 79 -0.90 38.58 47.07
#